data_AF-V8AMU7-F1
#
_entry.id   AF-V8AMU7-F1
#
_cell.length_a   1.000
_cell.length_b   1.000
_cell.length_c   1.000
_cell.angle_alpha   90.00
_cell.angle_beta   90.00
_cell.angle_gamma   90.00
#
_symmetry.space_group_name_H-M   'P 1'
#
loop_
_entity.id
_entity.type
_entity.pdbx_description
1 polymer ?
#
loop_
_entity_poly.entity_id
_entity_poly.type
_entity_poly.pdbx_seq_one_letter_code
_entity_poly.pdbx_strand_id
1 'polypeptide(L)'
;MEHYVVFDFETTGFSPQKNEIIQIGAVKYDQAHQEIARFNQLIKPTRSYLPTKISELTGIWPASLLEQPVLAEVLPDFIAFSRDSLMVAHNAPFDVSFLYQAIVDCEIGDALIFKSMIHCLKQKN
;
A
#
# COMPACT_ATOMS: atom_id res chain seq x y z
N MET A 1 -18.91 -6.94 -8.96
CA MET A 1 -17.72 -6.79 -8.09
C MET A 1 -17.87 -7.81 -6.98
N GLU A 2 -16.99 -8.80 -6.90
CA GLU A 2 -17.19 -9.96 -6.01
C GLU A 2 -16.20 -10.05 -4.84
N HIS A 3 -15.04 -9.40 -4.92
CA HIS A 3 -14.04 -9.40 -3.85
C HIS A 3 -13.76 -7.99 -3.34
N TYR A 4 -13.28 -7.87 -2.12
CA TYR A 4 -12.71 -6.64 -1.59
C TYR A 4 -11.35 -6.89 -0.94
N VAL A 5 -10.47 -5.91 -1.02
CA VAL A 5 -9.15 -5.91 -0.42
C VAL A 5 -9.09 -4.80 0.60
N VAL A 6 -8.91 -5.16 1.86
CA VAL A 6 -8.56 -4.22 2.91
C VAL A 6 -7.05 -4.06 2.90
N PHE A 7 -6.54 -2.84 2.79
CA PHE A 7 -5.11 -2.57 2.75
C PHE A 7 -4.72 -1.36 3.58
N ASP A 8 -3.45 -1.32 3.96
CA ASP A 8 -2.81 -0.28 4.75
C ASP A 8 -1.32 -0.20 4.38
N PHE A 9 -0.75 1.01 4.43
CA PHE A 9 0.67 1.23 4.20
C PHE A 9 1.37 1.84 5.41
N GLU A 10 2.55 1.32 5.69
CA GLU A 10 3.53 2.03 6.51
C GLU A 10 4.52 2.75 5.62
N THR A 11 4.91 3.96 6.00
CA THR A 11 5.71 4.84 5.15
C THR A 11 6.85 5.49 5.94
N THR A 12 7.84 6.07 5.26
CA THR A 12 8.92 6.85 5.92
C THR A 12 8.46 8.20 6.47
N GLY A 13 7.18 8.56 6.31
CA GLY A 13 6.59 9.83 6.72
C GLY A 13 5.31 10.15 5.94
N PHE A 14 4.78 11.37 6.08
CA PHE A 14 3.38 11.64 5.70
C PHE A 14 3.15 12.29 4.33
N SER A 15 4.21 12.58 3.56
CA SER A 15 4.08 13.23 2.25
C SER A 15 4.45 12.23 1.14
N PRO A 16 3.52 11.83 0.27
CA PRO A 16 3.82 10.85 -0.78
C PRO A 16 4.93 11.32 -1.73
N GLN A 17 5.03 12.62 -2.01
CA GLN A 17 6.11 13.17 -2.83
C GLN A 17 7.49 13.05 -2.18
N LYS A 18 7.57 13.07 -0.84
CA LYS A 18 8.85 13.11 -0.10
C LYS A 18 9.20 11.79 0.58
N ASN A 19 8.21 10.95 0.85
CA ASN A 19 8.31 9.73 1.62
C ASN A 19 7.94 8.51 0.78
N GLU A 20 8.39 7.34 1.23
CA GLU A 20 8.23 6.07 0.54
C GLU A 20 7.41 5.10 1.38
N ILE A 21 6.74 4.16 0.70
CA ILE A 21 6.13 2.99 1.33
C ILE A 21 7.24 2.05 1.79
N ILE A 22 7.19 1.60 3.05
CA ILE A 22 8.11 0.64 3.66
C ILE A 22 7.41 -0.65 4.10
N GLN A 23 6.08 -0.69 4.07
CA GLN A 23 5.30 -1.92 4.19
C GLN A 23 3.99 -1.82 3.42
N ILE A 24 3.59 -2.91 2.79
CA ILE A 24 2.23 -3.12 2.29
C ILE A 24 1.59 -4.25 3.08
N GLY A 25 0.52 -3.95 3.82
CA GLY A 25 -0.36 -4.94 4.42
C GLY A 25 -1.69 -4.99 3.67
N ALA A 26 -2.14 -6.18 3.28
CA ALA A 26 -3.45 -6.34 2.67
C ALA A 26 -4.06 -7.72 2.91
N VAL A 27 -5.40 -7.75 2.95
CA VAL A 27 -6.21 -8.97 3.08
C VAL A 27 -7.34 -8.93 2.08
N LYS A 28 -7.49 -10.02 1.31
CA LYS A 28 -8.54 -10.18 0.31
C LYS A 28 -9.66 -11.04 0.87
N TYR A 29 -10.89 -10.58 0.67
CA TYR A 29 -12.10 -11.23 1.13
C TYR A 29 -13.05 -11.53 -0.03
N ASP A 30 -13.80 -12.62 0.11
CA ASP A 30 -14.90 -12.96 -0.77
C ASP A 30 -16.24 -12.31 -0.37
N GLN A 31 -17.31 -12.64 -1.10
CA GLN A 31 -18.66 -12.15 -0.83
C GLN A 31 -19.25 -12.66 0.49
N ALA A 32 -18.75 -13.78 1.01
CA ALA A 32 -19.14 -14.35 2.30
C ALA A 32 -18.29 -13.78 3.45
N HIS A 33 -17.52 -12.70 3.20
CA HIS A 33 -16.59 -12.07 4.13
C HIS A 33 -15.53 -13.03 4.66
N GLN A 34 -15.24 -14.11 3.92
CA GLN A 34 -14.16 -15.03 4.26
C GLN A 34 -12.87 -14.49 3.67
N GLU A 35 -11.81 -14.55 4.48
CA GLU A 35 -10.47 -14.27 4.00
C GLU A 35 -10.04 -15.36 3.02
N ILE A 36 -9.59 -14.93 1.83
CA ILE A 36 -9.14 -15.85 0.77
C ILE A 36 -7.67 -15.67 0.43
N ALA A 37 -7.04 -14.55 0.81
CA ALA A 37 -5.61 -14.33 0.63
C ALA A 37 -5.07 -13.18 1.52
N ARG A 38 -3.77 -13.19 1.79
CA ARG A 38 -3.03 -12.09 2.45
C ARG A 38 -1.83 -11.68 1.62
N PHE A 39 -1.49 -10.40 1.71
CA PHE A 39 -0.26 -9.81 1.19
C PHE A 39 0.39 -9.05 2.34
N ASN A 40 1.65 -9.34 2.64
CA ASN A 40 2.41 -8.61 3.66
C ASN A 40 3.88 -8.56 3.23
N GLN A 41 4.37 -7.37 2.89
CA GLN A 41 5.72 -7.21 2.38
C GLN A 41 6.35 -5.95 2.97
N LEU A 42 7.51 -6.11 3.62
CA LEU A 42 8.40 -4.99 3.94
C LEU A 42 9.15 -4.56 2.69
N ILE A 43 9.43 -3.27 2.57
CA ILE A 43 10.00 -2.67 1.37
C ILE A 43 11.18 -1.81 1.75
N LYS A 44 12.27 -1.95 1.00
CA LYS A 44 13.47 -1.14 1.16
C LYS A 44 13.26 0.24 0.53
N PRO A 45 13.31 1.34 1.31
CA PRO A 45 13.27 2.69 0.75
C PRO A 45 14.59 3.00 0.03
N THR A 46 14.51 3.78 -1.05
CA THR A 46 15.63 4.10 -1.94
C THR A 46 15.92 5.60 -2.06
N ARG A 47 14.95 6.46 -1.73
CA ARG A 47 15.05 7.93 -1.88
C ARG A 47 14.88 8.70 -0.57
N SER A 48 14.38 8.07 0.49
CA SER A 48 14.06 8.69 1.76
C SER A 48 14.67 7.93 2.94
N TYR A 49 14.98 8.67 4.01
CA TYR A 49 15.41 8.10 5.28
C TYR A 49 14.20 7.79 6.16
N LEU A 50 14.28 6.72 6.97
CA LEU A 50 13.27 6.36 7.97
C LEU A 50 13.58 7.03 9.33
N PRO A 51 12.83 8.07 9.74
CA PRO A 51 13.08 8.75 11.01
C PRO A 51 12.76 7.86 12.21
N THR A 52 13.50 7.99 13.31
CA THR A 52 13.27 7.23 14.55
C THR A 52 11.83 7.32 15.03
N LYS A 53 11.21 8.51 14.98
CA LYS A 53 9.81 8.70 15.37
C LYS A 53 8.82 7.86 14.55
N ILE A 54 9.13 7.64 13.27
CA ILE A 54 8.32 6.75 12.43
C ILE A 54 8.59 5.30 12.81
N SER A 55 9.83 4.91 13.07
CA SER A 55 10.12 3.56 13.60
C SER A 55 9.42 3.27 14.91
N GLU A 56 9.32 4.24 15.81
CA GLU A 56 8.56 4.12 17.06
C GLU A 56 7.05 3.98 16.80
N LEU A 57 6.53 4.67 15.78
CA LEU A 57 5.11 4.62 15.41
C LEU A 57 4.72 3.29 14.77
N THR A 58 5.54 2.78 13.85
CA THR A 58 5.22 1.61 13.02
C THR A 58 5.82 0.31 13.57
N GLY A 59 6.80 0.40 14.47
CA GLY A 59 7.61 -0.73 14.92
C GLY A 59 8.64 -1.23 13.90
N ILE A 60 8.76 -0.57 12.74
CA ILE A 60 9.68 -0.96 11.67
C ILE A 60 11.00 -0.21 11.85
N TRP A 61 12.08 -0.97 11.98
CA TRP A 61 13.44 -0.41 12.14
C TRP A 61 14.23 -0.50 10.82
N PRO A 62 15.15 0.44 10.55
CA PRO A 62 15.94 0.45 9.31
C PRO A 62 16.64 -0.87 9.01
N ALA A 63 17.14 -1.57 10.04
CA ALA A 63 17.81 -2.86 9.90
C ALA A 63 16.90 -3.93 9.26
N SER A 64 15.59 -3.92 9.55
CA SER A 64 14.62 -4.87 9.00
C SER A 64 14.35 -4.67 7.49
N LEU A 65 14.73 -3.51 6.95
CA LEU A 65 14.46 -3.10 5.57
C LEU A 65 15.65 -3.32 4.62
N LEU A 66 16.86 -3.57 5.14
CA LEU A 66 18.10 -3.58 4.33
C LEU A 66 18.11 -4.65 3.24
N GLU A 67 17.56 -5.83 3.56
CA GLU A 67 17.51 -7.01 2.68
C GLU A 67 16.13 -7.20 2.01
N GLN A 68 15.26 -6.21 2.12
CA GLN A 68 13.93 -6.25 1.51
C GLN A 68 13.98 -5.82 0.04
N PRO A 69 13.04 -6.29 -0.79
CA PRO A 69 12.90 -5.80 -2.17
C PRO A 69 12.56 -4.30 -2.20
N VAL A 70 12.87 -3.64 -3.31
CA VAL A 70 12.47 -2.25 -3.53
C VAL A 70 11.02 -2.19 -4.02
N LEU A 71 10.37 -1.03 -3.90
CA LEU A 71 8.96 -0.88 -4.23
C LEU A 71 8.64 -1.27 -5.69
N ALA A 72 9.53 -0.99 -6.63
CA ALA A 72 9.35 -1.32 -8.04
C ALA A 72 9.25 -2.84 -8.30
N GLU A 73 9.84 -3.67 -7.44
CA GLU A 73 9.75 -5.13 -7.52
C GLU A 73 8.44 -5.65 -6.91
N VAL A 74 7.91 -4.97 -5.88
CA VAL A 74 6.76 -5.44 -5.09
C VAL A 74 5.42 -4.92 -5.63
N LEU A 75 5.39 -3.67 -6.12
CA LEU A 75 4.17 -2.99 -6.51
C LEU A 75 3.38 -3.74 -7.59
N PRO A 76 3.99 -4.33 -8.64
CA PRO A 76 3.25 -5.13 -9.63
C PRO A 76 2.47 -6.30 -9.03
N ASP A 77 3.04 -6.98 -8.03
CA ASP A 77 2.41 -8.12 -7.35
C ASP A 77 1.24 -7.68 -6.48
N PHE A 78 1.39 -6.57 -5.75
CA PHE A 78 0.28 -5.98 -4.98
C PHE A 78 -0.88 -5.53 -5.89
N ILE A 79 -0.56 -4.98 -7.06
CA ILE A 79 -1.53 -4.61 -8.09
C ILE A 79 -2.26 -5.85 -8.60
N ALA A 80 -1.53 -6.92 -8.92
CA ALA A 80 -2.13 -8.18 -9.37
C ALA A 80 -3.04 -8.79 -8.29
N PHE A 81 -2.61 -8.78 -7.02
CA PHE A 81 -3.39 -9.21 -5.87
C PHE A 81 -4.74 -8.47 -5.76
N SER A 82 -4.70 -7.16 -5.99
CA SER A 82 -5.85 -6.24 -5.85
C SER A 82 -6.78 -6.20 -7.06
N ARG A 83 -6.43 -6.87 -8.16
CA ARG A 83 -7.23 -6.88 -9.40
C ARG A 83 -8.64 -7.39 -9.15
N ASP A 84 -9.60 -6.80 -9.88
CA ASP A 84 -11.03 -7.11 -9.85
C ASP A 84 -11.67 -7.06 -8.45
N SER A 85 -11.08 -6.26 -7.56
CA SER A 85 -11.49 -6.15 -6.16
C SER A 85 -11.79 -4.70 -5.78
N LEU A 86 -12.73 -4.51 -4.86
CA LEU A 86 -12.95 -3.24 -4.19
C LEU A 86 -11.81 -2.96 -3.21
N MET A 87 -11.10 -1.85 -3.37
CA MET A 87 -10.04 -1.48 -2.42
C MET A 87 -10.61 -0.66 -1.25
N VAL A 88 -10.29 -1.07 -0.02
CA VAL A 88 -10.77 -0.50 1.23
C VAL A 88 -9.58 -0.16 2.13
N ALA A 89 -9.52 1.06 2.65
CA ALA A 89 -8.50 1.49 3.59
C ALA A 89 -9.13 2.37 4.68
N HIS A 90 -8.58 2.32 5.90
CA HIS A 90 -9.13 3.08 7.02
C HIS A 90 -8.90 4.59 6.84
N ASN A 91 -7.68 4.98 6.44
CA ASN A 91 -7.33 6.35 6.10
C ASN A 91 -7.14 6.50 4.59
N ALA A 92 -8.16 6.08 3.82
CA ALA A 92 -8.07 6.00 2.37
C ALA A 92 -7.43 7.22 1.67
N PRO A 93 -7.68 8.49 2.03
CA PRO A 93 -6.97 9.62 1.41
C PRO A 93 -5.43 9.51 1.50
N PHE A 94 -4.90 9.04 2.63
CA PHE A 94 -3.47 8.82 2.82
C PHE A 94 -2.97 7.67 1.95
N ASP A 95 -3.50 6.46 2.14
CA ASP A 95 -3.01 5.26 1.44
C ASP A 95 -3.12 5.40 -0.07
N VAL A 96 -4.23 5.95 -0.55
CA VAL A 96 -4.49 6.17 -1.97
C VAL A 96 -3.50 7.20 -2.54
N SER A 97 -3.16 8.25 -1.79
CA SER A 97 -2.18 9.24 -2.26
C SER A 97 -0.78 8.65 -2.42
N PHE A 98 -0.38 7.74 -1.53
CA PHE A 98 0.87 6.99 -1.63
C PHE A 98 0.83 5.98 -2.78
N LEU A 99 -0.28 5.26 -2.95
CA LEU A 99 -0.45 4.32 -4.07
C LEU A 99 -0.33 5.03 -5.42
N TYR A 100 -0.98 6.18 -5.58
CA TYR A 100 -0.88 6.97 -6.82
C TYR A 100 0.53 7.44 -7.09
N GLN A 101 1.24 7.96 -6.07
CA GLN A 101 2.62 8.37 -6.25
C GLN A 101 3.53 7.18 -6.59
N ALA A 102 3.34 6.03 -5.94
CA ALA A 102 4.09 4.81 -6.22
C ALA A 102 3.91 4.31 -7.67
N ILE A 103 2.68 4.35 -8.20
CA ILE A 103 2.37 4.00 -9.59
C ILE A 103 3.12 4.91 -10.57
N VAL A 104 3.19 6.22 -10.28
CA VAL A 104 3.93 7.19 -11.09
C VAL A 104 5.43 6.94 -11.01
N ASP A 105 5.97 6.83 -9.79
CA ASP A 105 7.41 6.64 -9.54
C ASP A 105 7.93 5.33 -10.15
N CYS A 106 7.08 4.29 -10.22
CA CYS A 106 7.43 2.97 -10.79
C CYS A 106 7.00 2.81 -12.26
N GLU A 107 6.52 3.88 -12.91
CA GLU A 107 6.11 3.89 -14.32
C GLU A 107 5.10 2.79 -14.70
N ILE A 108 4.15 2.47 -13.80
CA ILE A 108 3.14 1.44 -14.06
C ILE A 108 2.10 1.97 -15.06
N GLY A 109 2.19 1.49 -16.31
CA GLY A 109 1.50 2.03 -17.50
C GLY A 109 -0.03 1.95 -17.56
N ASP A 110 -0.70 1.48 -16.50
CA ASP A 110 -2.16 1.26 -16.48
C ASP A 110 -2.86 1.97 -15.31
N ALA A 111 -2.39 3.19 -14.99
CA ALA A 111 -2.94 4.02 -13.91
C ALA A 111 -4.47 4.27 -14.01
N LEU A 112 -5.05 4.15 -15.22
CA LEU A 112 -6.50 4.28 -15.46
C LEU A 112 -7.34 3.14 -14.88
N ILE A 113 -6.77 1.93 -14.72
CA ILE A 113 -7.46 0.78 -14.07
C ILE A 113 -7.84 1.12 -12.63
N PHE A 114 -7.07 1.97 -11.95
CA PHE A 114 -7.23 2.26 -10.52
C PHE A 114 -8.28 3.32 -10.20
N LYS A 115 -8.60 4.22 -11.14
CA LYS A 115 -9.67 5.20 -10.93
C LYS A 115 -11.03 4.53 -10.68
N SER A 116 -11.25 3.33 -11.19
CA SER A 116 -12.47 2.54 -11.00
C SER A 116 -12.46 1.59 -9.80
N MET A 117 -11.30 1.30 -9.19
CA MET A 117 -11.18 0.28 -8.12
C MET A 117 -11.20 0.85 -6.69
N ILE A 118 -10.97 2.15 -6.51
CA ILE A 118 -10.90 2.78 -5.20
C ILE A 118 -12.27 3.39 -4.85
N HIS A 119 -13.07 2.64 -4.09
CA HIS A 119 -14.28 3.18 -3.48
C HIS A 119 -13.97 3.55 -2.03
N CYS A 120 -13.72 4.83 -1.81
CA CYS A 120 -13.45 5.36 -0.48
C CYS A 120 -14.74 5.33 0.36
N LEU A 121 -14.84 4.36 1.27
CA LEU A 121 -15.81 4.41 2.35
C LEU A 121 -15.36 5.49 3.33
N LYS A 122 -15.90 6.70 3.16
CA LYS A 122 -15.77 7.74 4.20
C LYS A 122 -16.40 7.19 5.47
N GLN A 123 -15.61 6.92 6.49
CA GLN A 123 -16.18 6.81 7.84
C GLN A 123 -16.83 8.16 8.14
N LYS A 124 -18.14 8.15 8.35
CA LYS A 124 -18.82 9.28 8.98
C LYS A 124 -18.32 9.28 10.42
N ASN A 125 -17.54 10.31 10.77
CA ASN A 125 -17.36 10.70 12.17
C ASN A 125 -18.72 10.96 12.83
#